data_AF-A0A918HJ18-F1
#
_entry.id   AF-A0A918HJ18-F1
#
_cell.length_a   1.000
_cell.length_b   1.000
_cell.length_c   1.000
_cell.angle_alpha   90.00
_cell.angle_beta   90.00
_cell.angle_gamma   90.00
#
_symmetry.space_group_name_H-M   'P 1'
#
loop_
_entity.id
_entity.type
_entity.pdbx_description
1 polymer ?
#
loop_
_entity_poly.entity_id
_entity_poly.type
_entity_poly.pdbx_seq_one_letter_code
_entity_poly.pdbx_strand_id
1 'polypeptide(L)'
;MDPVTAVAAAGVALVAKGALESAGQEAGRSGWNGGARLVERIRARFRGNADAEGALDRVTGTPDDEDARQTLERQLAAHMLLDPDFETEIRRLVDEAVAARGGAQISAALIKNAQVFNGKVEVQGDWKTS
;
A
#
# COMPACT_ATOMS: atom_id res chain seq x y z
N MET A 1 4.99 -15.53 10.36
CA MET A 1 3.95 -14.48 10.39
C MET A 1 2.92 -14.90 9.37
N ASP A 2 1.65 -14.99 9.76
CA ASP A 2 0.58 -15.28 8.81
C ASP A 2 0.36 -14.07 7.86
N PRO A 3 -0.24 -14.29 6.67
CA PRO A 3 -0.37 -13.24 5.67
C PRO A 3 -1.19 -12.03 6.14
N VAL A 4 -2.15 -12.23 7.03
CA VAL A 4 -3.02 -11.18 7.55
C VAL A 4 -2.25 -10.30 8.53
N THR A 5 -1.52 -10.90 9.47
CA THR A 5 -0.64 -10.16 10.39
C THR A 5 0.46 -9.40 9.67
N ALA A 6 1.01 -9.92 8.57
CA ALA A 6 1.99 -9.20 7.77
C ALA A 6 1.40 -7.93 7.12
N VAL A 7 0.19 -8.02 6.57
CA VAL A 7 -0.52 -6.86 6.01
C VAL A 7 -0.93 -5.88 7.10
N ALA A 8 -1.37 -6.37 8.27
CA ALA A 8 -1.70 -5.52 9.41
C ALA A 8 -0.46 -4.74 9.90
N ALA A 9 0.68 -5.41 10.09
CA ALA A 9 1.94 -4.77 10.50
C ALA A 9 2.38 -3.70 9.48
N ALA A 10 2.29 -4.01 8.18
CA ALA A 10 2.58 -3.05 7.12
C ALA A 10 1.61 -1.85 7.15
N GLY A 11 0.32 -2.10 7.37
CA GLY A 11 -0.69 -1.05 7.53
C GLY A 11 -0.39 -0.12 8.70
N VAL A 12 -0.05 -0.67 9.88
CA VAL A 12 0.35 0.11 11.05
C VAL A 12 1.60 0.94 10.79
N ALA A 13 2.62 0.35 10.17
CA ALA A 13 3.84 1.07 9.81
C ALA A 13 3.55 2.26 8.88
N LEU A 14 2.62 2.10 7.94
CA LEU A 14 2.19 3.18 7.05
C LEU A 14 1.40 4.27 7.77
N VAL A 15 0.54 3.91 8.73
CA VAL A 15 -0.18 4.88 9.57
C VAL A 15 0.79 5.70 10.41
N ALA A 16 1.68 5.04 11.17
CA ALA A 16 2.69 5.70 11.99
C ALA A 16 3.56 6.64 11.14
N LYS A 17 3.95 6.17 9.96
CA LYS A 17 4.73 6.96 9.02
C LYS A 17 3.98 8.19 8.51
N GLY A 18 2.73 8.04 8.07
CA GLY A 18 1.91 9.17 7.61
C GLY A 18 1.70 10.22 8.70
N ALA A 19 1.61 9.78 9.96
CA ALA A 19 1.55 10.67 11.10
C ALA A 19 2.86 11.44 11.33
N LEU A 20 4.03 10.78 11.25
CA LEU A 20 5.34 11.45 11.33
C LEU A 20 5.53 12.49 10.22
N GLU A 21 5.18 12.14 8.98
CA GLU A 21 5.27 13.05 7.83
C GLU A 21 4.35 14.26 7.97
N SER A 22 3.18 14.09 8.61
CA SER A 22 2.24 15.18 8.90
C SER A 22 2.74 16.09 10.03
N ALA A 23 3.43 15.53 11.03
CA ALA A 23 3.98 16.28 12.16
C ALA A 23 5.26 17.07 11.81
N GLY A 24 6.07 16.57 10.87
CA GLY A 24 7.43 17.07 10.60
C GLY A 24 7.58 18.32 9.71
N GLN A 25 6.51 18.97 9.27
CA GLN A 25 6.55 20.08 8.28
C GLN A 25 7.20 19.75 6.91
N GLU A 26 7.50 18.49 6.61
CA GLU A 26 7.83 17.99 5.25
C GLU A 26 6.59 17.90 4.33
N ALA A 27 5.47 18.55 4.71
CA ALA A 27 4.22 18.62 3.96
C ALA A 27 4.36 19.36 2.60
N GLY A 28 5.52 19.92 2.31
CA GLY A 28 5.79 20.71 1.11
C GLY A 28 6.19 19.88 -0.11
N ARG A 29 5.20 19.34 -0.84
CA ARG A 29 5.09 19.27 -2.33
C ARG A 29 4.55 17.96 -2.92
N SER A 30 4.35 16.90 -2.15
CA SER A 30 3.61 15.73 -2.62
C SER A 30 3.03 14.97 -1.43
N GLY A 31 2.09 15.62 -0.74
CA GLY A 31 1.41 15.05 0.42
C GLY A 31 0.92 13.65 0.09
N TRP A 32 1.43 12.67 0.82
CA TRP A 32 1.15 11.26 0.63
C TRP A 32 -0.36 11.01 0.76
N ASN A 33 -1.08 10.94 -0.36
CA ASN A 33 -2.54 10.70 -0.39
C ASN A 33 -2.94 9.27 0.03
N GLY A 34 -2.06 8.27 -0.15
CA GLY A 34 -2.33 6.87 0.21
C GLY A 34 -2.50 6.61 1.72
N GLY A 35 -1.70 7.28 2.58
CA GLY A 35 -1.71 7.11 4.03
C GLY A 35 -2.95 7.74 4.65
N ALA A 36 -3.38 8.91 4.16
CA ALA A 36 -4.65 9.51 4.56
C ALA A 36 -5.84 8.60 4.23
N ARG A 37 -5.86 8.00 3.02
CA ARG A 37 -6.90 7.04 2.63
C ARG A 37 -6.90 5.79 3.52
N LEU A 38 -5.72 5.26 3.84
CA LEU A 38 -5.58 4.12 4.74
C LEU A 38 -6.10 4.43 6.15
N VAL A 39 -5.69 5.56 6.73
CA VAL A 39 -6.15 6.01 8.05
C VAL A 39 -7.66 6.20 8.08
N GLU A 40 -8.23 6.90 7.11
CA GLU A 40 -9.68 7.10 7.02
C GLU A 40 -10.43 5.78 6.89
N ARG A 41 -9.89 4.82 6.12
CA ARG A 41 -10.54 3.53 5.95
C ARG A 41 -10.52 2.68 7.22
N ILE A 42 -9.39 2.66 7.94
CA ILE A 42 -9.26 2.00 9.25
C ILE A 42 -10.18 2.67 10.26
N ARG A 43 -10.18 4.01 10.34
CA ARG A 43 -11.06 4.79 11.23
C ARG A 43 -12.53 4.50 10.97
N ALA A 44 -12.95 4.44 9.71
CA ALA A 44 -14.31 4.08 9.35
C ALA A 44 -14.67 2.66 9.79
N ARG A 45 -13.74 1.71 9.68
CA ARG A 45 -13.97 0.32 10.09
C ARG A 45 -14.04 0.15 11.62
N PHE A 46 -13.27 0.94 12.33
CA PHE A 46 -13.17 0.90 13.79
C PHE A 46 -14.30 1.65 14.49
N ARG A 47 -15.12 2.42 13.76
CA ARG A 47 -16.24 3.16 14.33
C ARG A 47 -17.14 2.25 15.18
N GLY A 48 -17.28 2.61 16.46
CA GLY A 48 -18.05 1.85 17.45
C GLY A 48 -17.23 0.83 18.24
N ASN A 49 -15.92 0.72 17.98
CA ASN A 49 -14.96 -0.06 18.77
C ASN A 49 -13.96 0.89 19.45
N ALA A 50 -14.25 1.27 20.69
CA ALA A 50 -13.47 2.26 21.44
C ALA A 50 -11.98 1.86 21.61
N ASP A 51 -11.69 0.56 21.77
CA ASP A 51 -10.32 0.08 21.92
C ASP A 51 -9.53 0.23 20.61
N ALA A 52 -10.17 -0.07 19.48
CA ALA A 52 -9.55 0.05 18.16
C ALA A 52 -9.38 1.51 17.74
N GLU A 53 -10.39 2.36 17.98
CA GLU A 53 -10.31 3.81 17.78
C GLU A 53 -9.18 4.42 18.60
N GLY A 54 -9.10 4.12 19.90
CA GLY A 54 -8.07 4.64 20.79
C GLY A 54 -6.66 4.13 20.45
N ALA A 55 -6.52 2.95 19.85
CA ALA A 55 -5.24 2.46 19.34
C ALA A 55 -4.80 3.24 18.10
N LEU A 56 -5.72 3.49 17.15
CA LEU A 56 -5.44 4.28 15.95
C LEU A 56 -5.07 5.73 16.30
N ASP A 57 -5.81 6.36 17.20
CA ASP A 57 -5.55 7.73 17.62
C ASP A 57 -4.21 7.86 18.37
N ARG A 58 -3.83 6.87 19.20
CA ARG A 58 -2.51 6.84 19.84
C ARG A 58 -1.38 6.71 18.85
N VAL A 59 -1.47 5.82 17.85
CA VAL A 59 -0.44 5.71 16.81
C VAL A 59 -0.36 6.99 15.96
N THR A 60 -1.49 7.65 15.74
CA THR A 60 -1.51 8.92 14.97
C THR A 60 -0.93 10.10 15.76
N GLY A 61 -1.16 10.15 17.08
CA GLY A 61 -0.64 11.21 17.95
C GLY A 61 0.78 10.95 18.48
N THR A 62 1.19 9.69 18.59
CA THR A 62 2.50 9.26 19.10
C THR A 62 3.00 8.08 18.27
N PRO A 63 3.53 8.33 17.06
CA PRO A 63 3.88 7.27 16.12
C PRO A 63 5.00 6.33 16.57
N ASP A 64 5.85 6.78 17.49
CA ASP A 64 6.96 5.99 18.03
C ASP A 64 6.55 5.13 19.23
N ASP A 65 5.28 5.18 19.66
CA ASP A 65 4.74 4.32 20.71
C ASP A 65 4.56 2.89 20.19
N GLU A 66 5.53 2.03 20.53
CA GLU A 66 5.55 0.63 20.12
C GLU A 66 4.37 -0.18 20.69
N ASP A 67 3.92 0.12 21.91
CA ASP A 67 2.78 -0.56 22.53
C ASP A 67 1.47 -0.20 21.83
N ALA A 68 1.32 1.08 21.44
CA ALA A 68 0.19 1.53 20.62
C ALA A 68 0.20 0.86 19.23
N ARG A 69 1.36 0.74 18.60
CA ARG A 69 1.51 0.09 17.29
C ARG A 69 1.14 -1.38 17.33
N GLN A 70 1.64 -2.12 18.32
CA GLN A 70 1.29 -3.54 18.49
C GLN A 70 -0.20 -3.73 18.81
N THR A 71 -0.78 -2.81 19.58
CA THR A 71 -2.22 -2.84 19.88
C THR A 71 -3.05 -2.61 18.61
N LEU A 72 -2.67 -1.61 17.81
CA LEU A 72 -3.31 -1.34 16.52
C LEU A 72 -3.17 -2.52 15.56
N GLU A 73 -2.01 -3.16 15.51
CA GLU A 73 -1.76 -4.33 14.65
C GLU A 73 -2.69 -5.48 15.02
N ARG A 74 -2.81 -5.80 16.32
CA ARG A 74 -3.72 -6.85 16.80
C ARG A 74 -5.17 -6.56 16.46
N GLN A 75 -5.62 -5.32 16.67
CA GLN A 75 -6.99 -4.91 16.34
C GLN A 75 -7.24 -4.98 14.83
N LEU A 76 -6.32 -4.47 14.02
CA LEU A 76 -6.41 -4.50 12.57
C LEU A 76 -6.46 -5.93 12.04
N ALA A 77 -5.57 -6.81 12.51
CA ALA A 77 -5.56 -8.22 12.15
C ALA A 77 -6.87 -8.92 12.55
N ALA A 78 -7.38 -8.69 13.76
CA ALA A 78 -8.65 -9.26 14.20
C ALA A 78 -9.82 -8.83 13.30
N HIS A 79 -9.88 -7.55 12.94
CA HIS A 79 -10.91 -7.04 12.02
C HIS A 79 -10.77 -7.62 10.61
N MET A 80 -9.55 -7.82 10.10
CA MET A 80 -9.30 -8.45 8.80
C MET A 80 -9.64 -9.94 8.78
N LEU A 81 -9.43 -10.66 9.89
CA LEU A 81 -9.84 -12.07 10.02
C LEU A 81 -11.36 -12.26 10.05
N LEU A 82 -12.08 -11.28 10.61
CA LEU A 82 -13.55 -11.29 10.67
C LEU A 82 -14.21 -10.82 9.36
N ASP A 83 -13.46 -10.14 8.49
CA ASP A 83 -13.98 -9.43 7.32
C ASP A 83 -12.97 -9.53 6.16
N PRO A 84 -13.09 -10.56 5.31
CA PRO A 84 -12.16 -10.79 4.19
C PRO A 84 -12.17 -9.69 3.13
N ASP A 85 -13.28 -8.98 2.96
CA ASP A 85 -13.37 -7.85 2.02
C ASP A 85 -12.54 -6.68 2.55
N PHE A 86 -12.61 -6.43 3.86
CA PHE A 86 -11.74 -5.45 4.52
C PHE A 86 -10.27 -5.84 4.44
N GLU A 87 -9.93 -7.12 4.62
CA GLU A 87 -8.55 -7.61 4.42
C GLU A 87 -8.02 -7.32 3.01
N THR A 88 -8.83 -7.62 2.00
CA THR A 88 -8.49 -7.36 0.59
C THR A 88 -8.28 -5.87 0.33
N GLU A 89 -9.13 -5.03 0.90
CA GLU A 89 -9.03 -3.58 0.75
C GLU A 89 -7.79 -3.00 1.43
N ILE A 90 -7.49 -3.41 2.67
CA ILE A 90 -6.29 -2.97 3.39
C ILE A 90 -5.03 -3.43 2.65
N ARG A 91 -4.98 -4.68 2.18
CA ARG A 91 -3.87 -5.18 1.36
C ARG A 91 -3.66 -4.29 0.12
N ARG A 92 -4.73 -4.00 -0.61
CA ARG A 92 -4.68 -3.13 -1.80
C ARG A 92 -4.13 -1.74 -1.46
N LEU A 93 -4.59 -1.13 -0.38
CA LEU A 93 -4.13 0.19 0.06
C LEU A 93 -2.65 0.18 0.50
N VAL A 94 -2.20 -0.88 1.18
CA VAL A 94 -0.80 -1.08 1.55
C VAL A 94 0.06 -1.23 0.30
N ASP A 95 -0.34 -2.08 -0.65
CA ASP A 95 0.39 -2.31 -1.90
C ASP A 95 0.48 -1.05 -2.75
N GLU A 96 -0.62 -0.30 -2.89
CA GLU A 96 -0.64 0.99 -3.57
C GLU A 96 0.31 2.00 -2.91
N ALA A 97 0.32 2.05 -1.58
CA ALA A 97 1.17 2.96 -0.83
C ALA A 97 2.66 2.60 -0.96
N VAL A 98 3.00 1.31 -0.99
CA VAL A 98 4.37 0.83 -1.26
C VAL A 98 4.78 1.12 -2.70
N ALA A 99 3.90 0.86 -3.67
CA ALA A 99 4.17 1.09 -5.09
C ALA A 99 4.33 2.58 -5.43
N ALA A 100 3.50 3.46 -4.87
CA ALA A 100 3.60 4.91 -5.05
C ALA A 100 4.93 5.47 -4.52
N ARG A 101 5.53 4.81 -3.52
CA ARG A 101 6.84 5.14 -2.96
C ARG A 101 8.01 4.73 -3.87
N GLY A 102 7.78 3.76 -4.77
CA GLY A 102 8.75 3.25 -5.75
C GLY A 102 8.71 3.96 -7.11
N GLY A 103 7.91 5.01 -7.27
CA GLY A 103 7.66 5.68 -8.55
C GLY A 103 8.75 6.64 -9.05
N ALA A 104 9.98 6.18 -9.24
CA ALA A 104 10.93 6.70 -10.25
C ALA A 104 12.16 5.80 -10.42
N GLN A 105 11.97 4.49 -10.59
CA GLN A 105 12.96 3.69 -11.31
C GLN A 105 12.25 2.69 -12.21
N ILE A 106 11.57 3.20 -13.24
CA ILE A 106 11.63 2.50 -14.52
C ILE A 106 13.10 2.51 -14.89
N SER A 107 13.83 1.50 -14.42
CA SER A 107 15.21 1.28 -14.76
C SER A 107 15.23 1.24 -16.29
N ALA A 108 15.80 2.26 -16.93
CA ALA A 108 16.12 2.24 -18.36
C ALA A 108 16.98 1.01 -18.72
N ALA A 109 17.46 0.25 -17.72
CA ALA A 109 18.05 -1.07 -17.84
C ALA A 109 17.07 -2.19 -18.24
N LEU A 110 15.76 -2.12 -17.95
CA LEU A 110 14.80 -3.14 -18.41
C LEU A 110 14.39 -2.96 -19.88
N ILE A 111 14.48 -1.74 -20.41
CA ILE A 111 14.30 -1.45 -21.85
C ILE A 111 15.57 -1.81 -22.66
N LYS A 112 16.65 -2.26 -22.01
CA LYS A 112 17.83 -2.77 -22.73
C LYS A 112 17.67 -4.21 -23.24
N ASN A 113 16.62 -4.93 -22.83
CA ASN A 113 16.35 -6.32 -23.25
C ASN A 113 15.05 -6.50 -24.03
N ALA A 114 14.34 -5.42 -24.39
CA ALA A 114 13.39 -5.51 -25.48
C ALA A 114 14.22 -5.73 -26.76
N GLN A 115 14.49 -7.00 -27.09
CA GLN A 115 14.97 -7.37 -28.41
C GLN A 115 13.92 -6.90 -29.40
N VAL A 116 14.15 -5.74 -30.00
CA VAL A 116 13.53 -5.37 -31.26
C VAL A 116 14.00 -6.44 -32.24
N PHE A 117 13.16 -7.43 -32.48
CA PHE A 117 13.33 -8.35 -33.59
C PHE A 117 13.22 -7.51 -34.87
N ASN A 118 14.35 -6.99 -35.35
CA ASN A 118 14.54 -6.57 -36.74
C ASN A 118 14.72 -7.82 -37.61
N GLY A 119 13.78 -8.77 -37.49
CA GLY A 119 13.66 -9.86 -38.45
C GLY A 119 13.02 -9.27 -39.70
N LYS A 120 13.75 -9.28 -40.83
CA LYS A 120 13.21 -8.92 -42.14
C LYS A 120 11.96 -9.78 -42.39
N VAL A 121 10.78 -9.17 -42.35
CA VAL A 121 9.52 -9.86 -42.66
C VAL A 121 9.50 -10.08 -44.18
N GLU A 122 10.05 -11.20 -44.63
CA GLU A 122 9.81 -11.69 -45.99
C GLU A 122 8.47 -12.43 -45.99
N VAL A 123 7.42 -11.72 -46.40
CA VAL A 123 6.13 -12.33 -46.69
C VAL A 123 6.27 -13.12 -48.00
N GLN A 124 6.58 -14.42 -47.91
CA GLN A 124 6.36 -15.33 -49.03
C GLN A 124 4.87 -15.72 -49.08
N GLY A 125 4.10 -14.92 -49.81
CA GLY A 125 2.74 -15.28 -50.22
C GLY A 125 2.79 -15.85 -51.64
N ASP A 126 2.45 -17.13 -51.78
CA ASP A 126 2.15 -17.75 -53.08
C ASP A 126 0.77 -17.25 -53.53
N TRP A 127 0.74 -16.11 -54.22
CA TRP A 127 -0.49 -15.52 -54.73
C TRP A 127 -0.87 -16.19 -56.05
N LYS A 128 -1.66 -17.26 -55.98
CA LYS A 128 -2.45 -17.72 -57.14
C LYS A 128 -3.58 -16.72 -57.40
N THR A 129 -3.39 -15.86 -58.39
CA THR A 129 -4.48 -15.11 -59.02
C THR A 129 -5.20 -16.06 -59.98
N SER A 130 -6.43 -16.45 -59.65
CA SER A 130 -7.39 -16.98 -60.64
C SER A 130 -7.99 -15.84 -61.45
#